data_AF-G1QT88-F1
#
_entry.id   AF-G1QT88-F1
#
_cell.length_a   1.000
_cell.length_b   1.000
_cell.length_c   1.000
_cell.angle_alpha   90.00
_cell.angle_beta   90.00
_cell.angle_gamma   90.00
#
_symmetry.space_group_name_H-M   'P 1'
#
loop_
_entity.id
_entity.type
_entity.pdbx_description
1 polymer ?
#
loop_
_entity_poly.entity_id
_entity_poly.type
_entity_poly.pdbx_seq_one_letter_code
_entity_poly.pdbx_strand_id
1 'polypeptide(L)'
;WEAKAGGWLEPGSLRPSWVIFDETLQKCLDSYLRYVPRKFDEGVASAPEVVDMQKRLHRSVFLTFLRMSTHKESKDHFISPSAFGEILYNNFLFDIPKILDLCVLFGKGNSPLLQKMIGNIFTQQPSYYSDLDETLPTILQVFSNILQHCGLQGDGASTTPQKLEEKGRLTPSDMPLLELKDIVLYLCDTCTTLWAFLDIFPLACQTFQKHDFCYRLASFYEAAIPEMESAIKKRRLEDSKLLGDLWQRLSHSRKKLMEIFHIILNQICLLPILESSCDNIQGFIEEFLQIFSSLLQEKRFLQDYDALFPVAEDISLLQQASSVLDETRTAYILQAVESAWEGVDRRKAADAKDPTPNRVVVTAEAGSQASSHPENLEEEECMGAAAAVGPAVCGVELDSLISQVKDLLPDLGEGFILACLEYYHYDPEQVINNILEERLAPTLSQLDRDLDRWERQVGGGSRCPGCLGVGPLPLFLPSFMAQDSASSPFPAI
;
A
#
# COMPACT_ATOMS: atom_id res chain seq x y z
N TRP A 1 -21.09 30.14 37.72
CA TRP A 1 -20.24 29.57 36.67
C TRP A 1 -20.01 30.55 35.52
N GLU A 2 -20.94 31.46 35.22
CA GLU A 2 -20.70 32.61 34.31
C GLU A 2 -19.54 33.54 34.75
N ALA A 3 -19.26 33.65 36.06
CA ALA A 3 -18.19 34.50 36.57
C ALA A 3 -16.75 33.97 36.35
N LYS A 4 -16.57 32.72 35.88
CA LYS A 4 -15.24 32.18 35.50
C LYS A 4 -14.98 32.17 33.98
N ALA A 5 -15.97 32.58 33.18
CA ALA A 5 -15.89 32.66 31.72
C ALA A 5 -15.76 34.11 31.21
N GLY A 6 -15.33 35.04 32.06
CA GLY A 6 -15.35 36.49 31.83
C GLY A 6 -14.27 37.05 30.88
N GLY A 7 -13.86 36.32 29.84
CA GLY A 7 -12.76 36.73 28.96
C GLY A 7 -12.94 36.35 27.49
N TRP A 8 -14.13 36.53 26.90
CA TRP A 8 -14.38 36.12 25.50
C TRP A 8 -15.36 37.06 24.78
N LEU A 9 -14.96 38.32 24.55
CA LEU A 9 -15.78 39.32 23.87
C LEU A 9 -15.01 40.03 22.74
N GLU A 10 -14.79 39.33 21.62
CA GLU A 10 -14.51 39.95 20.32
C GLU A 10 -15.54 39.43 19.28
N PRO A 11 -16.17 40.28 18.45
CA PRO A 11 -17.15 39.85 17.45
C PRO A 11 -16.47 39.38 16.17
N GLY A 12 -16.72 38.13 15.75
CA GLY A 12 -16.29 37.60 14.43
C GLY A 12 -15.51 36.29 14.46
N SER A 13 -15.18 35.77 15.64
CA SER A 13 -14.55 34.45 15.79
C SER A 13 -15.52 33.48 16.49
N LEU A 14 -15.56 32.20 16.07
CA LEU A 14 -16.27 31.12 16.77
C LEU A 14 -15.98 31.21 18.27
N ARG A 15 -16.99 31.47 19.11
CA ARG A 15 -16.78 31.53 20.56
C ARG A 15 -16.76 30.09 21.11
N PRO A 16 -15.88 29.75 22.07
CA PRO A 16 -15.92 28.45 22.73
C PRO A 16 -17.31 28.13 23.32
N SER A 17 -18.03 29.15 23.79
CA SER A 17 -19.42 28.99 24.24
C SER A 17 -20.38 28.54 23.14
N TRP A 18 -20.18 28.97 21.89
CA TRP A 18 -21.04 28.54 20.79
C TRP A 18 -20.79 27.08 20.43
N VAL A 19 -19.53 26.64 20.44
CA VAL A 19 -19.17 25.23 20.20
C VAL A 19 -19.78 24.31 21.26
N ILE A 20 -19.83 24.76 22.52
CA ILE A 20 -20.32 23.98 23.66
C ILE A 20 -21.85 23.97 23.73
N PHE A 21 -22.51 25.10 23.48
CA PHE A 21 -23.94 25.26 23.74
C PHE A 21 -24.83 25.19 22.48
N ASP A 22 -24.26 25.30 21.28
CA ASP A 22 -25.01 25.20 20.02
C ASP A 22 -24.95 23.78 19.45
N GLU A 23 -25.97 22.98 19.75
CA GLU A 23 -26.11 21.64 19.20
C GLU A 23 -26.21 21.61 17.67
N THR A 24 -26.70 22.69 17.04
CA THR A 24 -26.87 22.73 15.58
C THR A 24 -25.51 22.80 14.88
N LEU A 25 -24.54 23.48 15.49
CA LEU A 25 -23.16 23.50 15.01
C LEU A 25 -22.52 22.11 15.07
N GLN A 26 -22.69 21.39 16.17
CA GLN A 26 -22.16 20.02 16.30
C GLN A 26 -22.76 19.08 15.26
N LYS A 27 -24.09 19.11 15.10
CA LYS A 27 -24.80 18.31 14.07
C LYS A 27 -24.36 18.70 12.66
N CYS A 28 -24.09 19.98 12.40
CA CYS A 28 -23.58 20.44 11.11
C CYS A 28 -22.18 19.90 10.81
N LEU A 29 -21.27 19.94 11.78
CA LEU A 29 -19.90 19.43 11.63
C LEU A 29 -19.90 17.91 11.46
N ASP A 30 -20.70 17.20 12.25
CA ASP A 30 -20.88 15.75 12.14
C ASP A 30 -21.43 15.35 10.77
N SER A 31 -22.49 16.04 10.30
CA SER A 31 -23.04 15.82 8.96
C SER A 31 -21.99 16.05 7.87
N TYR A 32 -21.14 17.07 8.01
CA TYR A 32 -20.09 17.32 7.03
C TYR A 32 -19.06 16.19 7.01
N LEU A 33 -18.50 15.82 8.17
CA LEU A 33 -17.50 14.76 8.26
C LEU A 33 -18.04 13.43 7.72
N ARG A 34 -19.28 13.09 8.07
CA ARG A 34 -19.91 11.83 7.65
C ARG A 34 -20.20 11.78 6.15
N TYR A 35 -20.71 12.85 5.55
CA TYR A 35 -21.29 12.80 4.19
C TYR A 35 -20.48 13.53 3.11
N VAL A 36 -19.40 14.22 3.45
CA VAL A 36 -18.53 14.82 2.43
C VAL A 36 -17.92 13.72 1.54
N PRO A 37 -17.91 13.87 0.20
CA PRO A 37 -17.27 12.89 -0.68
C PRO A 37 -15.77 12.83 -0.39
N ARG A 38 -15.23 11.63 -0.23
CA ARG A 38 -13.79 11.39 -0.10
C ARG A 38 -13.14 11.48 -1.48
N LYS A 39 -11.85 11.83 -1.52
CA LYS A 39 -11.12 12.00 -2.80
C LYS A 39 -11.00 10.70 -3.60
N PHE A 40 -11.09 9.54 -2.94
CA PHE A 40 -11.02 8.23 -3.58
C PHE A 40 -12.41 7.70 -3.97
N ASP A 41 -13.50 8.38 -3.63
CA ASP A 41 -14.84 8.00 -4.11
C ASP A 41 -14.96 8.17 -5.62
N GLU A 42 -15.98 7.56 -6.22
CA GLU A 42 -16.29 7.74 -7.64
C GLU A 42 -16.64 9.22 -7.91
N GLY A 43 -15.72 9.94 -8.55
CA GLY A 43 -15.84 11.36 -8.80
C GLY A 43 -16.73 11.68 -10.00
N VAL A 44 -17.67 12.61 -9.82
CA VAL A 44 -18.43 13.20 -10.93
C VAL A 44 -17.89 14.61 -11.21
N ALA A 45 -17.64 14.91 -12.49
CA ALA A 45 -17.27 16.26 -12.91
C ALA A 45 -18.35 17.24 -12.47
N SER A 46 -17.98 18.15 -11.57
CA SER A 46 -18.89 19.11 -10.95
C SER A 46 -18.62 20.52 -11.47
N ALA A 47 -19.64 21.38 -11.44
CA ALA A 47 -19.50 22.77 -11.83
C ALA A 47 -18.47 23.50 -10.94
N PRO A 48 -17.67 24.45 -11.48
CA PRO A 48 -16.63 25.14 -10.73
C PRO A 48 -17.11 25.77 -9.42
N GLU A 49 -18.35 26.29 -9.38
CA GLU A 49 -18.92 26.91 -8.18
C GLU A 49 -19.10 25.91 -7.03
N VAL A 50 -19.45 24.66 -7.36
CA VAL A 50 -19.58 23.57 -6.38
C VAL A 50 -18.21 23.19 -5.84
N VAL A 51 -17.21 23.07 -6.72
CA VAL A 51 -15.83 22.74 -6.34
C VAL A 51 -15.25 23.83 -5.42
N ASP A 52 -15.46 25.11 -5.74
CA ASP A 52 -14.96 26.21 -4.94
C ASP A 52 -15.68 26.34 -3.60
N MET A 53 -16.98 26.06 -3.54
CA MET A 53 -17.71 25.97 -2.28
C MET A 53 -17.21 24.81 -1.42
N GLN A 54 -17.00 23.63 -2.00
CA GLN A 54 -16.45 22.48 -1.27
C GLN A 54 -15.07 22.78 -0.69
N LYS A 55 -14.18 23.43 -1.46
CA LYS A 55 -12.86 23.88 -0.94
C LYS A 55 -12.99 24.81 0.26
N ARG A 56 -13.92 25.77 0.21
CA ARG A 56 -14.18 26.71 1.32
C ARG A 56 -14.71 25.97 2.55
N LEU A 57 -15.68 25.07 2.38
CA LEU A 57 -16.22 24.25 3.47
C LEU A 57 -15.12 23.37 4.08
N HIS A 58 -14.36 22.66 3.25
CA HIS A 58 -13.25 21.81 3.68
C HIS A 58 -12.23 22.57 4.53
N ARG A 59 -11.80 23.76 4.07
CA ARG A 59 -10.91 24.63 4.85
C ARG A 59 -11.54 25.10 6.15
N SER A 60 -12.80 25.53 6.11
CA SER A 60 -13.50 26.08 7.29
C SER A 60 -13.70 25.02 8.37
N VAL A 61 -14.10 23.81 7.98
CA VAL A 61 -14.31 22.69 8.90
C VAL A 61 -12.99 22.29 9.55
N PHE A 62 -11.91 22.14 8.76
CA PHE A 62 -10.58 21.84 9.31
C PHE A 62 -10.14 22.88 10.34
N LEU A 63 -10.23 24.17 10.02
CA LEU A 63 -9.85 25.25 10.93
C LEU A 63 -10.74 25.30 12.19
N THR A 64 -12.00 24.90 12.08
CA THR A 64 -12.91 24.80 13.22
C THR A 64 -12.45 23.69 14.16
N PHE A 65 -12.16 22.48 13.64
CA PHE A 65 -11.63 21.38 14.45
C PHE A 65 -10.23 21.67 15.00
N LEU A 66 -9.36 22.32 14.24
CA LEU A 66 -8.05 22.78 14.71
C LEU A 66 -8.22 23.67 15.95
N ARG A 67 -9.12 24.64 15.88
CA ARG A 67 -9.38 25.54 17.00
C ARG A 67 -9.94 24.78 18.20
N MET A 68 -10.93 23.91 18.00
CA MET A 68 -11.51 23.08 19.07
C MET A 68 -10.48 22.13 19.71
N SER A 69 -9.48 21.67 18.96
CA SER A 69 -8.41 20.82 19.49
C SER A 69 -7.27 21.60 20.17
N THR A 70 -7.31 22.94 20.17
CA THR A 70 -6.24 23.81 20.70
C THR A 70 -6.64 24.41 22.04
N HIS A 71 -6.16 23.83 23.15
CA HIS A 71 -6.47 24.33 24.51
C HIS A 71 -5.79 25.68 24.85
N LYS A 72 -4.77 26.09 24.09
CA LYS A 72 -4.05 27.35 24.25
C LYS A 72 -3.95 28.09 22.91
N GLU A 73 -4.93 28.93 22.61
CA GLU A 73 -4.96 29.72 21.38
C GLU A 73 -3.93 30.87 21.39
N SER A 74 -3.70 31.47 22.56
CA SER A 74 -2.68 32.51 22.76
C SER A 74 -2.19 32.57 24.22
N LYS A 75 -1.43 33.60 24.58
CA LYS A 75 -1.00 33.82 25.98
C LYS A 75 -2.18 34.18 26.89
N ASP A 76 -3.14 34.94 26.36
CA ASP A 76 -4.27 35.48 27.11
C ASP A 76 -5.54 34.63 26.94
N HIS A 77 -5.58 33.79 25.90
CA HIS A 77 -6.71 32.93 25.57
C HIS A 77 -6.32 31.45 25.67
N PHE A 78 -6.61 30.84 26.82
CA PHE A 78 -6.37 29.43 27.08
C PHE A 78 -7.41 28.83 28.03
N ILE A 79 -7.55 27.51 27.96
CA ILE A 79 -8.34 26.68 28.86
C ILE A 79 -7.36 25.77 29.59
N SER A 80 -7.57 25.57 30.90
CA SER A 80 -6.73 24.62 31.65
C SER A 80 -6.86 23.21 31.06
N PRO A 81 -5.75 22.45 30.94
CA PRO A 81 -5.73 21.07 30.45
C PRO A 81 -6.91 20.17 30.88
N SER A 82 -7.18 20.09 32.19
CA SER A 82 -8.25 19.24 32.73
C SER A 82 -9.64 19.68 32.27
N ALA A 83 -9.98 20.95 32.46
CA ALA A 83 -11.27 21.49 32.02
C ALA A 83 -11.45 21.39 30.49
N PHE A 84 -10.38 21.53 29.72
CA PHE A 84 -10.40 21.35 28.28
C PHE A 84 -10.78 19.90 27.91
N GLY A 85 -10.11 18.91 28.50
CA GLY A 85 -10.42 17.49 28.27
C GLY A 85 -11.86 17.13 28.67
N GLU A 86 -12.36 17.66 29.78
CA GLU A 86 -13.76 17.50 30.20
C GLU A 86 -14.74 18.14 29.20
N ILE A 87 -14.45 19.34 28.71
CA ILE A 87 -15.28 20.04 27.73
C ILE A 87 -15.35 19.24 26.43
N LEU A 88 -14.22 18.72 25.93
CA LEU A 88 -14.20 17.93 24.69
C LEU A 88 -15.11 16.71 24.80
N TYR A 89 -14.91 15.93 25.87
CA TYR A 89 -15.55 14.63 26.05
C TYR A 89 -17.03 14.76 26.41
N ASN A 90 -17.36 15.57 27.42
CA ASN A 90 -18.73 15.65 27.95
C ASN A 90 -19.73 16.33 26.99
N ASN A 91 -19.23 17.08 26.01
CA ASN A 91 -20.07 17.76 25.01
C ASN A 91 -20.02 17.09 23.63
N PHE A 92 -19.44 15.89 23.51
CA PHE A 92 -19.33 15.13 22.25
C PHE A 92 -18.71 15.94 21.10
N LEU A 93 -17.73 16.80 21.41
CA LEU A 93 -17.06 17.64 20.41
C LEU A 93 -16.16 16.79 19.50
N PHE A 94 -15.65 15.69 20.05
CA PHE A 94 -14.94 14.64 19.34
C PHE A 94 -15.50 13.29 19.77
N ASP A 95 -15.52 12.36 18.83
CA ASP A 95 -15.71 10.94 19.06
C ASP A 95 -14.77 10.18 18.11
N ILE A 96 -14.66 8.87 18.31
CA ILE A 96 -13.77 8.03 17.48
C ILE A 96 -14.13 8.14 15.99
N PRO A 97 -15.39 7.99 15.54
CA PRO A 97 -15.76 8.18 14.14
C PRO A 97 -15.33 9.52 13.53
N LYS A 98 -15.57 10.65 14.23
CA LYS A 98 -15.13 11.99 13.79
C LYS A 98 -13.61 12.07 13.67
N ILE A 99 -12.87 11.44 14.58
CA ILE A 99 -11.41 11.41 14.52
C ILE A 99 -10.93 10.61 13.30
N LEU A 100 -11.51 9.44 13.03
CA LEU A 100 -11.21 8.68 11.80
C LEU A 100 -11.51 9.51 10.55
N ASP A 101 -12.67 10.17 10.49
CA ASP A 101 -13.05 11.04 9.39
C ASP A 101 -12.09 12.23 9.22
N LEU A 102 -11.67 12.86 10.31
CA LEU A 102 -10.68 13.94 10.28
C LEU A 102 -9.36 13.47 9.66
N CYS A 103 -8.87 12.30 10.06
CA CYS A 103 -7.64 11.71 9.55
C CYS A 103 -7.70 11.44 8.04
N VAL A 104 -8.75 10.78 7.56
CA VAL A 104 -8.87 10.44 6.14
C VAL A 104 -9.12 11.67 5.25
N LEU A 105 -9.85 12.68 5.76
CA LEU A 105 -10.17 13.89 5.01
C LEU A 105 -9.00 14.88 4.94
N PHE A 106 -8.28 15.06 6.06
CA PHE A 106 -7.32 16.16 6.20
C PHE A 106 -5.87 15.71 6.36
N GLY A 107 -5.61 14.42 6.55
CA GLY A 107 -4.26 13.88 6.75
C GLY A 107 -3.33 14.15 5.56
N LYS A 108 -3.80 13.89 4.34
CA LYS A 108 -3.03 14.21 3.12
C LYS A 108 -2.96 15.73 2.89
N GLY A 109 -1.83 16.31 3.27
CA GLY A 109 -1.50 17.73 3.09
C GLY A 109 -1.37 18.53 4.39
N ASN A 110 -2.06 18.14 5.46
CA ASN A 110 -2.00 18.82 6.76
C ASN A 110 -1.50 17.90 7.90
N SER A 111 -0.85 16.78 7.56
CA SER A 111 -0.44 15.73 8.52
C SER A 111 0.23 16.27 9.79
N PRO A 112 1.29 17.11 9.75
CA PRO A 112 1.95 17.57 10.97
C PRO A 112 1.03 18.34 11.93
N LEU A 113 0.10 19.11 11.37
CA LEU A 113 -0.85 19.87 12.16
C LEU A 113 -1.91 18.95 12.74
N LEU A 114 -2.41 17.99 11.95
CA LEU A 114 -3.41 17.03 12.40
C LEU A 114 -2.85 16.06 13.45
N GLN A 115 -1.60 15.60 13.32
CA GLN A 115 -0.87 14.85 14.34
C GLN A 115 -0.89 15.59 15.68
N LYS A 116 -0.59 16.90 15.67
CA LYS A 116 -0.67 17.75 16.87
C LYS A 116 -2.09 17.87 17.41
N MET A 117 -3.10 18.01 16.55
CA MET A 117 -4.51 18.10 16.94
C MET A 117 -4.96 16.82 17.67
N ILE A 118 -4.80 15.67 17.01
CA ILE A 118 -5.21 14.36 17.54
C ILE A 118 -4.39 14.02 18.78
N GLY A 119 -3.06 14.20 18.73
CA GLY A 119 -2.18 13.99 19.89
C GLY A 119 -2.58 14.85 21.09
N ASN A 120 -2.92 16.13 20.89
CA ASN A 120 -3.39 16.97 22.00
C ASN A 120 -4.74 16.49 22.55
N ILE A 121 -5.69 16.06 21.71
CA ILE A 121 -6.98 15.53 22.17
C ILE A 121 -6.77 14.31 23.08
N PHE A 122 -6.02 13.30 22.62
CA PHE A 122 -5.75 12.08 23.41
C PHE A 122 -4.89 12.35 24.65
N THR A 123 -4.00 13.34 24.61
CA THR A 123 -3.18 13.72 25.76
C THR A 123 -4.01 14.39 26.85
N GLN A 124 -4.87 15.35 26.48
CA GLN A 124 -5.68 16.08 27.45
C GLN A 124 -6.91 15.29 27.91
N GLN A 125 -7.35 14.31 27.12
CA GLN A 125 -8.45 13.41 27.45
C GLN A 125 -8.09 11.97 27.08
N PRO A 126 -7.49 11.22 28.02
CA PRO A 126 -7.11 9.83 27.78
C PRO A 126 -8.27 8.85 27.63
N SER A 127 -9.49 9.19 28.05
CA SER A 127 -10.66 8.30 27.90
C SER A 127 -10.97 7.94 26.45
N TYR A 128 -10.51 8.73 25.47
CA TYR A 128 -10.62 8.34 24.05
C TYR A 128 -9.83 7.06 23.71
N TYR A 129 -8.81 6.67 24.47
CA TYR A 129 -8.21 5.34 24.31
C TYR A 129 -9.16 4.21 24.72
N SER A 130 -9.99 4.43 25.75
CA SER A 130 -11.04 3.49 26.14
C SER A 130 -12.15 3.44 25.09
N ASP A 131 -12.59 4.59 24.58
CA ASP A 131 -13.57 4.63 23.49
C ASP A 131 -13.05 3.89 22.24
N LEU A 132 -11.77 4.05 21.91
CA LEU A 132 -11.12 3.33 20.81
C LEU A 132 -11.10 1.82 21.06
N ASP A 133 -10.72 1.40 22.27
CA ASP A 133 -10.71 0.00 22.70
C ASP A 133 -12.11 -0.65 22.58
N GLU A 134 -13.16 0.09 22.93
CA GLU A 134 -14.56 -0.34 22.79
C GLU A 134 -15.06 -0.31 21.34
N THR A 135 -14.48 0.53 20.49
CA THR A 135 -14.84 0.63 19.05
C THR A 135 -14.22 -0.49 18.21
N LEU A 136 -13.04 -0.99 18.59
CA LEU A 136 -12.29 -1.98 17.81
C LEU A 136 -13.04 -3.29 17.50
N PRO A 137 -13.81 -3.89 18.44
CA PRO A 137 -14.64 -5.05 18.12
C PRO A 137 -15.63 -4.77 16.97
N THR A 138 -16.17 -3.56 16.90
CA THR A 138 -17.07 -3.14 15.81
C THR A 138 -16.31 -3.02 14.49
N ILE A 139 -15.09 -2.48 14.51
CA ILE A 139 -14.21 -2.42 13.33
C ILE A 139 -13.86 -3.83 12.83
N LEU A 140 -13.51 -4.77 13.72
CA LEU A 140 -13.24 -6.16 13.35
C LEU A 140 -14.49 -6.88 12.81
N GLN A 141 -15.67 -6.53 13.33
CA GLN A 141 -16.94 -7.04 12.81
C GLN A 141 -17.20 -6.59 11.36
N VAL A 142 -16.70 -5.43 10.93
CA VAL A 142 -16.79 -4.98 9.53
C VAL A 142 -16.11 -5.98 8.58
N PHE A 143 -14.87 -6.38 8.88
CA PHE A 143 -14.15 -7.39 8.09
C PHE A 143 -14.88 -8.74 8.09
N SER A 144 -15.40 -9.15 9.24
CA SER A 144 -16.20 -10.38 9.37
C SER A 144 -17.48 -10.33 8.52
N ASN A 145 -18.17 -9.18 8.50
CA ASN A 145 -19.36 -8.97 7.69
C ASN A 145 -19.03 -9.03 6.19
N ILE A 146 -17.89 -8.47 5.76
CA ILE A 146 -17.44 -8.55 4.36
C ILE A 146 -17.22 -10.03 3.96
N LEU A 147 -16.54 -10.83 4.78
CA LEU A 147 -16.36 -12.26 4.53
C LEU A 147 -17.70 -12.99 4.47
N GLN A 148 -18.60 -12.71 5.42
CA GLN A 148 -19.93 -13.31 5.46
C GLN A 148 -20.75 -12.95 4.21
N HIS A 149 -20.72 -11.68 3.78
CA HIS A 149 -21.39 -11.23 2.54
C HIS A 149 -20.83 -11.89 1.28
N CYS A 150 -19.57 -12.29 1.29
CA CYS A 150 -18.94 -13.02 0.19
C CYS A 150 -19.09 -14.55 0.29
N GLY A 151 -19.75 -15.08 1.33
CA GLY A 151 -19.81 -16.53 1.57
C GLY A 151 -18.44 -17.16 1.90
N LEU A 152 -17.49 -16.36 2.40
CA LEU A 152 -16.10 -16.76 2.66
C LEU A 152 -15.81 -17.02 4.14
N GLN A 153 -16.84 -17.01 4.98
CA GLN A 153 -16.66 -17.31 6.39
C GLN A 153 -16.35 -18.80 6.53
N GLY A 154 -15.18 -19.12 7.08
CA GLY A 154 -14.81 -20.50 7.40
C GLY A 154 -15.81 -21.09 8.39
N ASP A 155 -16.08 -22.38 8.25
CA ASP A 155 -17.02 -23.18 9.08
C ASP A 155 -16.51 -23.38 10.54
N GLY A 156 -15.77 -22.41 11.07
CA GLY A 156 -15.06 -22.46 12.33
C GLY A 156 -15.82 -21.76 13.45
N ALA A 157 -16.42 -22.57 14.33
CA ALA A 157 -16.81 -22.25 15.71
C ALA A 157 -18.04 -21.34 15.94
N SER A 158 -19.05 -21.35 15.07
CA SER A 158 -20.40 -21.05 15.53
C SER A 158 -21.04 -22.35 16.06
N THR A 159 -21.11 -22.50 17.38
CA THR A 159 -21.91 -23.55 18.05
C THR A 159 -23.41 -23.26 18.00
N THR A 160 -23.83 -22.24 17.25
CA THR A 160 -25.26 -21.96 17.05
C THR A 160 -25.76 -22.71 15.81
N PRO A 161 -26.83 -23.52 15.92
CA PRO A 161 -27.40 -24.17 14.75
C PRO A 161 -27.84 -23.10 13.75
N GLN A 162 -27.24 -23.16 12.56
CA GLN A 162 -27.60 -22.28 11.45
C GLN A 162 -29.10 -22.41 11.18
N LYS A 163 -29.81 -21.27 11.13
CA LYS A 163 -31.22 -21.27 10.76
C LYS A 163 -31.34 -21.81 9.34
N LEU A 164 -32.23 -22.78 9.13
CA LEU A 164 -32.55 -23.44 7.85
C LEU A 164 -32.97 -22.47 6.71
N GLU A 165 -33.04 -21.17 6.97
CA GLU A 165 -33.48 -20.11 6.06
C GLU A 165 -32.34 -19.24 5.49
N GLU A 166 -31.09 -19.39 5.94
CA GLU A 166 -29.96 -18.71 5.28
C GLU A 166 -29.66 -19.43 3.95
N LYS A 167 -30.30 -18.97 2.87
CA LYS A 167 -29.84 -19.26 1.51
C LYS A 167 -28.34 -19.01 1.47
N GLY A 168 -27.55 -20.02 1.08
CA GLY A 168 -26.10 -19.90 0.96
C GLY A 168 -25.76 -18.61 0.21
N ARG A 169 -25.01 -17.72 0.87
CA ARG A 169 -24.63 -16.43 0.28
C ARG A 169 -23.73 -16.70 -0.92
N LEU A 170 -23.91 -15.90 -1.97
CA LEU A 170 -23.21 -16.07 -3.23
C LEU A 170 -21.74 -15.66 -3.08
N THR A 171 -20.86 -16.38 -3.77
CA THR A 171 -19.45 -16.00 -3.84
C THR A 171 -19.28 -14.71 -4.66
N PRO A 172 -18.13 -14.01 -4.58
CA PRO A 172 -17.84 -12.86 -5.43
C PRO A 172 -18.00 -13.15 -6.94
N SER A 173 -17.81 -14.41 -7.35
CA SER A 173 -17.98 -14.83 -8.75
C SER A 173 -19.45 -14.88 -9.18
N ASP A 174 -20.37 -15.14 -8.26
CA ASP A 174 -21.79 -15.42 -8.57
C ASP A 174 -22.73 -14.28 -8.17
N MET A 175 -22.31 -13.41 -7.24
CA MET A 175 -23.14 -12.30 -6.77
C MET A 175 -23.37 -11.22 -7.85
N PRO A 176 -24.47 -10.45 -7.78
CA PRO A 176 -24.70 -9.31 -8.68
C PRO A 176 -23.52 -8.32 -8.70
N LEU A 177 -23.21 -7.74 -9.87
CA LEU A 177 -22.07 -6.82 -10.02
C LEU A 177 -22.15 -5.60 -9.10
N LEU A 178 -23.35 -5.08 -8.86
CA LEU A 178 -23.55 -3.93 -7.97
C LEU A 178 -23.29 -4.30 -6.49
N GLU A 179 -23.61 -5.53 -6.08
CA GLU A 179 -23.29 -5.99 -4.73
C GLU A 179 -21.77 -6.16 -4.56
N LEU A 180 -21.08 -6.70 -5.57
CA LEU A 180 -19.62 -6.77 -5.57
C LEU A 180 -18.99 -5.37 -5.54
N LYS A 181 -19.56 -4.41 -6.30
CA LYS A 181 -19.14 -3.00 -6.29
C LYS A 181 -19.22 -2.42 -4.87
N ASP A 182 -20.36 -2.57 -4.22
CA ASP A 182 -20.59 -2.00 -2.88
C ASP A 182 -19.64 -2.61 -1.84
N ILE A 183 -19.39 -3.93 -1.91
CA ILE A 183 -18.43 -4.60 -1.02
C ILE A 183 -17.01 -4.07 -1.20
N VAL A 184 -16.53 -3.96 -2.45
CA VAL A 184 -15.18 -3.47 -2.75
C VAL A 184 -15.03 -2.00 -2.39
N LEU A 185 -16.06 -1.17 -2.62
CA LEU A 185 -16.08 0.24 -2.20
C LEU A 185 -16.01 0.35 -0.67
N TYR A 186 -16.81 -0.43 0.04
CA TYR A 186 -16.84 -0.41 1.50
C TYR A 186 -15.52 -0.89 2.12
N LEU A 187 -14.92 -1.94 1.54
CA LEU A 187 -13.58 -2.39 1.92
C LEU A 187 -12.54 -1.29 1.69
N CYS A 188 -12.57 -0.65 0.52
CA CYS A 188 -11.64 0.41 0.15
C CYS A 188 -11.71 1.62 1.08
N ASP A 189 -12.92 2.07 1.42
CA ASP A 189 -13.12 3.15 2.39
C ASP A 189 -12.62 2.73 3.79
N THR A 190 -13.00 1.54 4.26
CA THR A 190 -12.59 1.02 5.57
C THR A 190 -11.06 0.97 5.70
N CYS A 191 -10.37 0.36 4.73
CA CYS A 191 -8.92 0.24 4.74
C CYS A 191 -8.24 1.62 4.65
N THR A 192 -8.74 2.52 3.82
CA THR A 192 -8.14 3.86 3.66
C THR A 192 -8.31 4.71 4.91
N THR A 193 -9.49 4.62 5.55
CA THR A 193 -9.81 5.38 6.75
C THR A 193 -9.01 4.88 7.96
N LEU A 194 -8.90 3.55 8.15
CA LEU A 194 -8.06 2.97 9.21
C LEU A 194 -6.57 3.30 9.01
N TRP A 195 -6.07 3.18 7.77
CA TRP A 195 -4.70 3.52 7.44
C TRP A 195 -4.41 5.00 7.73
N ALA A 196 -5.27 5.91 7.27
CA ALA A 196 -5.07 7.34 7.48
C ALA A 196 -5.10 7.71 8.98
N PHE A 197 -5.92 7.03 9.77
CA PHE A 197 -5.94 7.21 11.21
C PHE A 197 -4.61 6.81 11.86
N LEU A 198 -4.09 5.62 11.55
CA LEU A 198 -2.84 5.12 12.14
C LEU A 198 -1.59 5.87 11.64
N ASP A 199 -1.60 6.36 10.39
CA ASP A 199 -0.56 7.24 9.84
C ASP A 199 -0.49 8.59 10.60
N ILE A 200 -1.65 9.12 10.98
CA ILE A 200 -1.75 10.38 11.73
C ILE A 200 -1.57 10.17 13.24
N PHE A 201 -1.94 9.01 13.78
CA PHE A 201 -1.89 8.77 15.21
C PHE A 201 -1.41 7.35 15.53
N PRO A 202 -0.11 7.07 15.33
CA PRO A 202 0.43 5.72 15.50
C PRO A 202 0.40 5.25 16.95
N LEU A 203 0.29 6.15 17.95
CA LEU A 203 0.12 5.75 19.36
C LEU A 203 -1.13 4.87 19.60
N ALA A 204 -2.10 4.87 18.68
CA ALA A 204 -3.25 3.96 18.71
C ALA A 204 -2.91 2.50 18.40
N CYS A 205 -1.76 2.20 17.78
CA CYS A 205 -1.38 0.85 17.35
C CYS A 205 -1.38 -0.17 18.50
N GLN A 206 -0.99 0.24 19.71
CA GLN A 206 -1.04 -0.65 20.88
C GLN A 206 -2.48 -1.06 21.22
N THR A 207 -3.43 -0.14 21.11
CA THR A 207 -4.86 -0.42 21.32
C THR A 207 -5.37 -1.37 20.24
N PHE A 208 -4.95 -1.21 18.98
CA PHE A 208 -5.30 -2.14 17.90
C PHE A 208 -4.76 -3.54 18.18
N GLN A 209 -3.47 -3.67 18.49
CA GLN A 209 -2.85 -4.98 18.67
C GLN A 209 -3.39 -5.74 19.89
N LYS A 210 -3.89 -5.05 20.92
CA LYS A 210 -4.61 -5.68 22.05
C LYS A 210 -5.80 -6.56 21.60
N HIS A 211 -6.34 -6.32 20.41
CA HIS A 211 -7.43 -7.11 19.80
C HIS A 211 -6.94 -8.07 18.70
N ASP A 212 -5.67 -8.47 18.70
CA ASP A 212 -5.03 -9.36 17.72
C ASP A 212 -5.17 -8.85 16.27
N PHE A 213 -5.14 -7.53 16.07
CA PHE A 213 -5.48 -6.92 14.79
C PHE A 213 -4.58 -7.38 13.64
N CYS A 214 -3.27 -7.55 13.87
CA CYS A 214 -2.33 -8.06 12.87
C CYS A 214 -2.74 -9.43 12.31
N TYR A 215 -3.07 -10.38 13.19
CA TYR A 215 -3.52 -11.72 12.80
C TYR A 215 -4.89 -11.66 12.08
N ARG A 216 -5.85 -10.92 12.65
CA ARG A 216 -7.20 -10.78 12.06
C ARG A 216 -7.15 -10.19 10.65
N LEU A 217 -6.29 -9.20 10.43
CA LEU A 217 -6.07 -8.59 9.13
C LEU A 217 -5.43 -9.57 8.15
N ALA A 218 -4.37 -10.27 8.55
CA ALA A 218 -3.70 -11.27 7.71
C ALA A 218 -4.64 -12.40 7.29
N SER A 219 -5.42 -12.94 8.24
CA SER A 219 -6.41 -13.98 7.98
C SER A 219 -7.56 -13.48 7.08
N PHE A 220 -8.05 -12.26 7.29
CA PHE A 220 -9.01 -11.64 6.38
C PHE A 220 -8.45 -11.51 4.97
N TYR A 221 -7.18 -11.08 4.84
CA TYR A 221 -6.51 -10.92 3.57
C TYR A 221 -6.41 -12.25 2.81
N GLU A 222 -5.97 -13.31 3.49
CA GLU A 222 -5.85 -14.65 2.92
C GLU A 222 -7.20 -15.16 2.38
N ALA A 223 -8.28 -14.92 3.12
CA ALA A 223 -9.61 -15.39 2.74
C ALA A 223 -10.26 -14.54 1.63
N ALA A 224 -10.26 -13.21 1.77
CA ALA A 224 -11.04 -12.32 0.91
C ALA A 224 -10.36 -12.02 -0.44
N ILE A 225 -9.05 -11.74 -0.41
CA ILE A 225 -8.35 -11.16 -1.56
C ILE A 225 -8.29 -12.11 -2.77
N PRO A 226 -7.92 -13.39 -2.63
CA PRO A 226 -7.86 -14.31 -3.77
C PRO A 226 -9.21 -14.46 -4.48
N GLU A 227 -10.30 -14.54 -3.73
CA GLU A 227 -11.65 -14.74 -4.25
C GLU A 227 -12.18 -13.50 -4.97
N MET A 228 -11.99 -12.31 -4.38
CA MET A 228 -12.35 -11.05 -5.03
C MET A 228 -11.51 -10.80 -6.29
N GLU A 229 -10.20 -11.04 -6.26
CA GLU A 229 -9.34 -10.90 -7.44
C GLU A 229 -9.75 -11.85 -8.57
N SER A 230 -10.01 -13.11 -8.23
CA SER A 230 -10.46 -14.15 -9.16
C SER A 230 -11.77 -13.75 -9.83
N ALA A 231 -12.75 -13.30 -9.05
CA ALA A 231 -14.04 -12.84 -9.55
C ALA A 231 -13.91 -11.64 -10.50
N ILE A 232 -13.19 -10.59 -10.09
CA ILE A 232 -12.99 -9.38 -10.92
C ILE A 232 -12.29 -9.73 -12.25
N LYS A 233 -11.29 -10.62 -12.23
CA LYS A 233 -10.59 -11.08 -13.44
C LYS A 233 -11.50 -11.88 -14.37
N LYS A 234 -12.21 -12.88 -13.84
CA LYS A 234 -13.10 -13.77 -14.64
C LYS A 234 -14.24 -13.00 -15.28
N ARG A 235 -14.80 -12.04 -14.55
CA ARG A 235 -16.00 -11.29 -14.95
C ARG A 235 -15.70 -10.04 -15.76
N ARG A 236 -14.42 -9.74 -16.04
CA ARG A 236 -13.93 -8.49 -16.68
C ARG A 236 -14.71 -8.05 -17.92
N LEU A 237 -15.27 -8.99 -18.67
CA LEU A 237 -16.02 -8.74 -19.90
C LEU A 237 -17.47 -8.31 -19.67
N GLU A 238 -18.04 -8.49 -18.46
CA GLU A 238 -19.41 -8.07 -18.13
C GLU A 238 -19.53 -6.54 -18.10
N ASP A 239 -18.60 -5.85 -17.45
CA ASP A 239 -18.44 -4.39 -17.48
C ASP A 239 -16.97 -4.02 -17.29
N SER A 240 -16.28 -3.78 -18.41
CA SER A 240 -14.83 -3.53 -18.39
C SER A 240 -14.44 -2.26 -17.67
N LYS A 241 -15.31 -1.23 -17.61
CA LYS A 241 -14.98 0.02 -16.93
C LYS A 241 -15.16 -0.15 -15.42
N LEU A 242 -16.31 -0.69 -15.02
CA LEU A 242 -16.61 -0.93 -13.60
C LEU A 242 -15.58 -1.88 -12.98
N LEU A 243 -15.32 -3.03 -13.62
CA LEU A 243 -14.38 -4.00 -13.06
C LEU A 243 -12.92 -3.54 -13.11
N GLY A 244 -12.59 -2.64 -14.06
CA GLY A 244 -11.31 -1.93 -14.04
C GLY A 244 -11.17 -1.04 -12.79
N ASP A 245 -12.20 -0.26 -12.45
CA ASP A 245 -12.24 0.55 -11.22
C ASP A 245 -12.22 -0.31 -9.95
N LEU A 246 -13.00 -1.41 -9.89
CA LEU A 246 -12.98 -2.34 -8.75
C LEU A 246 -11.60 -2.98 -8.57
N TRP A 247 -10.91 -3.33 -9.65
CA TRP A 247 -9.54 -3.85 -9.57
C TRP A 247 -8.57 -2.84 -8.94
N GLN A 248 -8.67 -1.56 -9.34
CA GLN A 248 -7.83 -0.50 -8.77
C GLN A 248 -8.12 -0.31 -7.27
N ARG A 249 -9.41 -0.28 -6.90
CA ARG A 249 -9.83 -0.14 -5.49
C ARG A 249 -9.41 -1.32 -4.63
N LEU A 250 -9.54 -2.54 -5.14
CA LEU A 250 -9.09 -3.73 -4.43
C LEU A 250 -7.56 -3.73 -4.26
N SER A 251 -6.82 -3.36 -5.31
CA SER A 251 -5.35 -3.25 -5.25
C SER A 251 -4.90 -2.19 -4.24
N HIS A 252 -5.58 -1.04 -4.21
CA HIS A 252 -5.36 0.00 -3.20
C HIS A 252 -5.68 -0.50 -1.79
N SER A 253 -6.81 -1.19 -1.60
CA SER A 253 -7.21 -1.76 -0.31
C SER A 253 -6.18 -2.75 0.21
N ARG A 254 -5.67 -3.63 -0.66
CA ARG A 254 -4.59 -4.57 -0.34
C ARG A 254 -3.38 -3.81 0.20
N LYS A 255 -2.86 -2.85 -0.58
CA LYS A 255 -1.72 -2.02 -0.15
C LYS A 255 -1.96 -1.36 1.22
N LYS A 256 -3.15 -0.79 1.45
CA LYS A 256 -3.49 -0.17 2.74
C LYS A 256 -3.54 -1.17 3.90
N LEU A 257 -4.00 -2.39 3.68
CA LEU A 257 -3.96 -3.44 4.70
C LEU A 257 -2.51 -3.81 5.08
N MET A 258 -1.61 -3.97 4.11
CA MET A 258 -0.19 -4.24 4.39
C MET A 258 0.49 -3.06 5.09
N GLU A 259 0.21 -1.82 4.67
CA GLU A 259 0.71 -0.61 5.33
C GLU A 259 0.20 -0.51 6.78
N ILE A 260 -1.08 -0.81 7.06
CA ILE A 260 -1.61 -0.85 8.43
C ILE A 260 -0.86 -1.88 9.28
N PHE A 261 -0.67 -3.09 8.76
CA PHE A 261 0.07 -4.15 9.45
C PHE A 261 1.48 -3.67 9.80
N HIS A 262 2.20 -3.12 8.83
CA HIS A 262 3.57 -2.64 9.04
C HIS A 262 3.63 -1.45 10.00
N ILE A 263 2.69 -0.49 9.95
CA ILE A 263 2.62 0.62 10.92
C ILE A 263 2.45 0.09 12.34
N ILE A 264 1.56 -0.89 12.54
CA ILE A 264 1.36 -1.50 13.87
C ILE A 264 2.66 -2.19 14.32
N LEU A 265 3.21 -3.07 13.50
CA LEU A 265 4.43 -3.81 13.80
C LEU A 265 5.60 -2.87 14.12
N ASN A 266 5.81 -1.85 13.29
CA ASN A 266 6.85 -0.85 13.50
C ASN A 266 6.64 -0.13 14.83
N GLN A 267 5.43 0.34 15.13
CA GLN A 267 5.17 1.14 16.32
C GLN A 267 5.30 0.35 17.63
N ILE A 268 4.90 -0.92 17.65
CA ILE A 268 4.87 -1.73 18.88
C ILE A 268 6.14 -2.57 19.08
N CYS A 269 6.86 -2.92 18.01
CA CYS A 269 8.06 -3.76 18.06
C CYS A 269 9.32 -2.99 17.64
N LEU A 270 9.38 -2.54 16.39
CA LEU A 270 10.65 -2.08 15.77
C LEU A 270 11.12 -0.72 16.32
N LEU A 271 10.22 0.28 16.35
CA LEU A 271 10.52 1.63 16.80
C LEU A 271 10.98 1.66 18.27
N PRO A 272 10.32 0.97 19.23
CA PRO A 272 10.83 0.86 20.59
C PRO A 272 12.25 0.28 20.66
N ILE A 273 12.61 -0.67 19.81
CA ILE A 273 13.97 -1.26 19.77
C ILE A 273 15.00 -0.25 19.24
N LEU A 274 14.62 0.55 18.22
CA LEU A 274 15.48 1.58 17.66
C LEU A 274 15.67 2.78 18.59
N GLU A 275 14.62 3.18 19.32
CA GLU A 275 14.64 4.33 20.22
C GLU A 275 15.18 3.99 21.62
N SER A 276 15.00 2.74 22.08
CA SER A 276 15.42 2.36 23.44
C SER A 276 16.92 2.07 23.52
N SER A 277 17.62 2.95 24.21
CA SER A 277 18.99 2.73 24.68
C SER A 277 19.07 1.77 25.90
N CYS A 278 18.12 0.83 26.06
CA CYS A 278 17.87 0.12 27.33
C CYS A 278 17.77 -1.40 27.18
N ASP A 279 18.34 -2.15 28.14
CA ASP A 279 18.57 -3.61 28.17
C ASP A 279 17.35 -4.55 28.05
N ASN A 280 16.10 -4.04 27.94
CA ASN A 280 14.89 -4.87 27.99
C ASN A 280 14.09 -4.88 26.67
N ILE A 281 14.80 -5.03 25.54
CA ILE A 281 14.22 -5.18 24.19
C ILE A 281 13.58 -6.55 23.94
N GLN A 282 13.79 -7.53 24.83
CA GLN A 282 13.33 -8.91 24.64
C GLN A 282 11.81 -9.00 24.49
N GLY A 283 11.02 -8.24 25.26
CA GLY A 283 9.57 -8.26 25.14
C GLY A 283 9.06 -7.86 23.74
N PHE A 284 9.70 -6.87 23.12
CA PHE A 284 9.36 -6.42 21.76
C PHE A 284 9.74 -7.45 20.70
N ILE A 285 10.87 -8.16 20.91
CA ILE A 285 11.30 -9.26 20.04
C ILE A 285 10.33 -10.44 20.14
N GLU A 286 9.94 -10.85 21.36
CA GLU A 286 8.96 -11.93 21.53
C GLU A 286 7.62 -11.60 20.89
N GLU A 287 7.15 -10.34 21.02
CA GLU A 287 5.91 -9.90 20.37
C GLU A 287 6.02 -10.00 18.85
N PHE A 288 7.13 -9.55 18.25
CA PHE A 288 7.37 -9.68 16.80
C PHE A 288 7.33 -11.15 16.36
N LEU A 289 8.07 -12.03 17.06
CA LEU A 289 8.13 -13.45 16.74
C LEU A 289 6.76 -14.12 16.90
N GLN A 290 6.00 -13.74 17.92
CA GLN A 290 4.66 -14.26 18.17
C GLN A 290 3.67 -13.83 17.08
N ILE A 291 3.73 -12.58 16.63
CA ILE A 291 2.90 -12.08 15.53
C ILE A 291 3.17 -12.90 14.27
N PHE A 292 4.42 -13.03 13.83
CA PHE A 292 4.74 -13.81 12.62
C PHE A 292 4.45 -15.29 12.77
N SER A 293 4.67 -15.87 13.96
CA SER A 293 4.32 -17.27 14.25
C SER A 293 2.82 -17.55 14.06
N SER A 294 1.96 -16.59 14.37
CA SER A 294 0.51 -16.74 14.24
C SER A 294 0.00 -16.77 12.79
N LEU A 295 0.81 -16.28 11.83
CA LEU A 295 0.40 -16.07 10.44
C LEU A 295 1.22 -16.87 9.42
N LEU A 296 2.02 -17.85 9.87
CA LEU A 296 2.85 -18.70 8.99
C LEU A 296 2.05 -19.48 7.93
N GLN A 297 0.75 -19.72 8.18
CA GLN A 297 -0.13 -20.41 7.24
C GLN A 297 -0.78 -19.48 6.22
N GLU A 298 -0.76 -18.17 6.44
CA GLU A 298 -1.36 -17.15 5.58
C GLU A 298 -0.39 -16.81 4.44
N LYS A 299 -0.17 -17.77 3.54
CA LYS A 299 0.89 -17.72 2.52
C LYS A 299 0.69 -16.60 1.52
N ARG A 300 -0.54 -16.38 1.06
CA ARG A 300 -0.82 -15.30 0.10
C ARG A 300 -0.55 -13.93 0.73
N PHE A 301 -0.97 -13.72 1.98
CA PHE A 301 -0.66 -12.52 2.73
C PHE A 301 0.85 -12.35 2.92
N LEU A 302 1.54 -13.38 3.41
CA LEU A 302 2.99 -13.34 3.68
C LEU A 302 3.79 -12.96 2.43
N GLN A 303 3.46 -13.54 1.28
CA GLN A 303 4.11 -13.21 0.02
C GLN A 303 3.90 -11.75 -0.37
N ASP A 304 2.65 -11.28 -0.36
CA ASP A 304 2.32 -9.93 -0.78
C ASP A 304 2.88 -8.88 0.21
N TYR A 305 2.92 -9.22 1.50
CA TYR A 305 3.54 -8.40 2.54
C TYR A 305 5.06 -8.30 2.35
N ASP A 306 5.75 -9.44 2.23
CA ASP A 306 7.21 -9.49 2.05
C ASP A 306 7.67 -8.76 0.78
N ALA A 307 6.86 -8.78 -0.28
CA ALA A 307 7.14 -8.02 -1.50
C ALA A 307 7.13 -6.49 -1.29
N LEU A 308 6.44 -5.99 -0.25
CA LEU A 308 6.31 -4.56 0.03
C LEU A 308 7.15 -4.12 1.23
N PHE A 309 7.29 -4.99 2.24
CA PHE A 309 8.04 -4.80 3.47
C PHE A 309 8.84 -6.08 3.75
N PRO A 310 10.07 -6.20 3.22
CA PRO A 310 10.84 -7.44 3.29
C PRO A 310 11.06 -7.89 4.74
N VAL A 311 10.56 -9.08 5.07
CA VAL A 311 10.59 -9.61 6.46
C VAL A 311 12.03 -9.83 6.92
N ALA A 312 12.93 -10.16 5.99
CA ALA A 312 14.35 -10.35 6.27
C ALA A 312 15.04 -9.06 6.74
N GLU A 313 14.63 -7.89 6.24
CA GLU A 313 15.20 -6.61 6.67
C GLU A 313 14.83 -6.32 8.13
N ASP A 314 13.55 -6.46 8.49
CA ASP A 314 13.09 -6.30 9.88
C ASP A 314 13.78 -7.29 10.83
N ILE A 315 13.89 -8.57 10.44
CA ILE A 315 14.60 -9.58 11.24
C ILE A 315 16.07 -9.21 11.43
N SER A 316 16.73 -8.69 10.39
CA SER A 316 18.13 -8.27 10.49
C SER A 316 18.31 -7.10 11.47
N LEU A 317 17.35 -6.16 11.53
CA LEU A 317 17.35 -5.08 12.52
C LEU A 317 17.25 -5.63 13.95
N LEU A 318 16.39 -6.63 14.18
CA LEU A 318 16.24 -7.29 15.48
C LEU A 318 17.51 -8.04 15.91
N GLN A 319 18.15 -8.75 14.97
CA GLN A 319 19.40 -9.48 15.21
C GLN A 319 20.57 -8.53 15.51
N GLN A 320 20.62 -7.37 14.85
CA GLN A 320 21.61 -6.33 15.14
C GLN A 320 21.42 -5.71 16.52
N ALA A 321 20.17 -5.54 16.95
CA ALA A 321 19.85 -4.94 18.24
C ALA A 321 20.03 -5.91 19.43
N SER A 322 19.87 -7.22 19.24
CA SER A 322 19.93 -8.22 20.31
C SER A 322 20.86 -9.39 19.95
N SER A 323 21.98 -9.50 20.68
CA SER A 323 22.90 -10.63 20.58
C SER A 323 22.31 -11.99 21.00
N VAL A 324 21.15 -11.98 21.68
CA VAL A 324 20.42 -13.18 22.13
C VAL A 324 19.47 -13.72 21.06
N LEU A 325 19.19 -12.95 20.01
CA LEU A 325 18.35 -13.40 18.91
C LEU A 325 19.23 -14.10 17.86
N ASP A 326 19.35 -15.42 17.97
CA ASP A 326 20.08 -16.23 17.02
C ASP A 326 19.22 -16.64 15.81
N GLU A 327 19.88 -17.07 14.73
CA GLU A 327 19.22 -17.45 13.47
C GLU A 327 18.16 -18.54 13.68
N THR A 328 18.35 -19.46 14.65
CA THR A 328 17.41 -20.57 14.86
C THR A 328 16.00 -20.10 15.26
N ARG A 329 15.91 -18.97 15.96
CA ARG A 329 14.63 -18.39 16.42
C ARG A 329 13.87 -17.63 15.35
N THR A 330 14.48 -17.39 14.20
CA THR A 330 13.89 -16.62 13.08
C THR A 330 13.83 -17.42 11.78
N ALA A 331 14.62 -18.50 11.67
CA ALA A 331 14.71 -19.36 10.49
C ALA A 331 13.34 -19.91 10.05
N TYR A 332 12.47 -20.29 10.99
CA TYR A 332 11.14 -20.82 10.63
C TYR A 332 10.24 -19.75 9.98
N ILE A 333 10.42 -18.47 10.32
CA ILE A 333 9.68 -17.35 9.71
C ILE A 333 10.17 -17.15 8.27
N LEU A 334 11.49 -17.06 8.08
CA LEU A 334 12.09 -16.88 6.76
C LEU A 334 11.77 -18.07 5.83
N GLN A 335 11.81 -19.29 6.35
CA GLN A 335 11.42 -20.48 5.60
C GLN A 335 9.93 -20.47 5.23
N ALA A 336 9.05 -19.95 6.10
CA ALA A 336 7.64 -19.80 5.77
C ALA A 336 7.42 -18.80 4.63
N VAL A 337 8.13 -17.66 4.66
CA VAL A 337 8.13 -16.65 3.59
C VAL A 337 8.63 -17.26 2.27
N GLU A 338 9.77 -17.95 2.27
CA GLU A 338 10.30 -18.64 1.09
C GLU A 338 9.28 -19.65 0.53
N SER A 339 8.66 -20.44 1.41
CA SER A 339 7.63 -21.41 1.01
C SER A 339 6.36 -20.77 0.43
N ALA A 340 6.08 -19.52 0.79
CA ALA A 340 4.95 -18.75 0.25
C ALA A 340 5.23 -18.32 -1.20
N TRP A 341 6.47 -17.90 -1.49
CA TRP A 341 6.94 -17.58 -2.83
C TRP A 341 6.96 -18.80 -3.77
N GLU A 342 7.48 -19.94 -3.30
CA GLU A 342 7.54 -21.18 -4.10
C GLU A 342 6.15 -21.67 -4.57
N GLY A 343 5.11 -21.44 -3.77
CA GLY A 343 3.74 -21.85 -4.08
C GLY A 343 3.19 -21.21 -5.35
N VAL A 344 3.67 -20.01 -5.71
CA VAL A 344 3.23 -19.27 -6.90
C VAL A 344 4.00 -19.67 -8.15
N ASP A 345 5.31 -19.88 -8.05
CA ASP A 345 6.12 -20.30 -9.20
C ASP A 345 5.74 -21.69 -9.69
N ARG A 346 5.36 -22.61 -8.77
CA ARG A 346 4.79 -23.90 -9.16
C ARG A 346 3.43 -23.78 -9.85
N ARG A 347 2.57 -22.82 -9.46
CA ARG A 347 1.28 -22.56 -10.12
C ARG A 347 1.48 -21.98 -11.52
N LYS A 348 2.38 -21.00 -11.68
CA LYS A 348 2.78 -20.46 -13.00
C LYS A 348 3.37 -21.55 -13.91
N ALA A 349 4.17 -22.47 -13.36
CA ALA A 349 4.73 -23.60 -14.12
C ALA A 349 3.69 -24.70 -14.43
N ALA A 350 2.65 -24.86 -13.61
CA ALA A 350 1.57 -25.81 -13.84
C ALA A 350 0.54 -25.29 -14.85
N ASP A 351 0.18 -24.00 -14.80
CA ASP A 351 -0.69 -23.35 -15.79
C ASP A 351 -0.05 -23.26 -17.19
N ALA A 352 1.28 -23.36 -17.27
CA ALA A 352 2.03 -23.49 -18.53
C ALA A 352 2.03 -24.92 -19.10
N LYS A 353 1.51 -25.92 -18.37
CA LYS A 353 1.41 -27.32 -18.82
C LYS A 353 -0.05 -27.72 -18.99
N ASP A 354 -0.59 -27.43 -20.17
CA ASP A 354 -1.86 -27.99 -20.63
C ASP A 354 -1.73 -29.53 -20.78
N PRO A 355 -2.59 -30.36 -20.18
CA PRO A 355 -2.45 -31.81 -20.23
C PRO A 355 -3.13 -32.37 -21.49
N THR A 356 -2.34 -32.72 -22.50
CA THR A 356 -2.81 -33.62 -23.57
C THR A 356 -3.06 -35.03 -23.00
N PRO A 357 -4.23 -35.65 -23.20
CA PRO A 357 -4.48 -36.99 -22.71
C PRO A 357 -3.98 -38.03 -23.73
N ASN A 358 -3.11 -38.95 -23.30
CA ASN A 358 -3.17 -40.34 -23.76
C ASN A 358 -2.29 -41.30 -22.93
N ARG A 359 -2.97 -42.05 -22.06
CA ARG A 359 -3.08 -43.52 -22.05
C ARG A 359 -1.79 -44.38 -22.13
N VAL A 360 -1.36 -44.80 -20.93
CA VAL A 360 -1.03 -46.18 -20.45
C VAL A 360 -0.33 -47.16 -21.42
N VAL A 361 0.84 -47.68 -21.05
CA VAL A 361 1.13 -49.12 -20.78
C VAL A 361 2.35 -49.27 -19.85
N VAL A 362 2.22 -50.25 -18.97
CA VAL A 362 3.02 -50.73 -17.82
C VAL A 362 4.24 -51.58 -18.22
N THR A 363 5.29 -51.57 -17.40
CA THR A 363 6.09 -52.73 -16.84
C THR A 363 7.33 -52.13 -16.14
N ALA A 364 7.54 -52.19 -14.81
CA ALA A 364 7.71 -53.29 -13.85
C ALA A 364 9.19 -53.61 -13.55
N GLU A 365 9.47 -53.75 -12.25
CA GLU A 365 10.67 -54.29 -11.56
C GLU A 365 11.92 -53.40 -11.45
N ALA A 366 12.74 -53.43 -10.39
CA ALA A 366 12.70 -53.79 -8.96
C ALA A 366 14.20 -53.77 -8.53
N GLY A 367 14.53 -53.31 -7.32
CA GLY A 367 15.78 -53.72 -6.66
C GLY A 367 16.67 -52.64 -6.03
N SER A 368 16.51 -52.47 -4.71
CA SER A 368 17.57 -52.55 -3.69
C SER A 368 18.55 -51.37 -3.42
N GLN A 369 18.26 -50.67 -2.31
CA GLN A 369 19.06 -50.42 -1.09
C GLN A 369 20.56 -49.98 -1.10
N ALA A 370 20.80 -48.88 -0.33
CA ALA A 370 21.91 -48.59 0.63
C ALA A 370 23.35 -48.40 0.08
N SER A 371 24.26 -47.56 0.59
CA SER A 371 24.37 -46.63 1.74
C SER A 371 25.68 -45.80 1.63
N SER A 372 25.72 -44.63 2.29
CA SER A 372 26.87 -43.93 2.96
C SER A 372 28.17 -43.48 2.21
N HIS A 373 28.30 -42.14 2.04
CA HIS A 373 29.38 -41.19 2.47
C HIS A 373 30.82 -41.68 2.82
N PRO A 374 31.84 -40.79 2.92
CA PRO A 374 32.43 -39.77 2.01
C PRO A 374 33.96 -39.98 1.80
N GLU A 375 34.65 -39.17 0.98
CA GLU A 375 36.01 -38.65 1.29
C GLU A 375 36.56 -37.64 0.25
N ASN A 376 37.03 -36.50 0.80
CA ASN A 376 38.18 -35.64 0.47
C ASN A 376 38.53 -35.16 -0.95
N LEU A 377 38.44 -33.83 -1.09
CA LEU A 377 39.48 -32.86 -1.50
C LEU A 377 40.80 -33.43 -2.04
N GLU A 378 41.16 -33.04 -3.27
CA GLU A 378 42.45 -32.40 -3.58
C GLU A 378 42.39 -31.68 -4.95
N GLU A 379 43.31 -30.74 -5.08
CA GLU A 379 43.37 -29.59 -5.98
C GLU A 379 43.65 -29.94 -7.44
N GLU A 380 43.08 -29.17 -8.39
CA GLU A 380 43.73 -28.99 -9.69
C GLU A 380 43.54 -27.55 -10.19
N GLU A 381 44.63 -26.79 -10.08
CA GLU A 381 44.81 -25.43 -10.55
C GLU A 381 45.25 -25.47 -12.02
N CYS A 382 44.54 -24.80 -12.93
CA CYS A 382 45.11 -24.46 -14.24
C CYS A 382 44.60 -23.11 -14.77
N MET A 383 45.56 -22.28 -15.16
CA MET A 383 45.45 -20.89 -15.56
C MET A 383 44.76 -20.66 -16.93
N GLY A 384 43.85 -19.67 -16.95
CA GLY A 384 43.97 -18.46 -17.78
C GLY A 384 43.78 -18.52 -19.31
N ALA A 385 42.65 -17.98 -19.79
CA ALA A 385 42.61 -17.07 -20.94
C ALA A 385 41.30 -16.25 -20.93
N ALA A 386 41.44 -14.93 -20.88
CA ALA A 386 40.35 -13.96 -20.75
C ALA A 386 39.58 -13.77 -22.07
N ALA A 387 38.25 -13.78 -21.97
CA ALA A 387 37.36 -13.02 -22.82
C ALA A 387 36.29 -12.42 -21.91
N ALA A 388 36.45 -11.14 -21.57
CA ALA A 388 35.49 -10.39 -20.78
C ALA A 388 34.19 -10.23 -21.58
N VAL A 389 33.17 -10.99 -21.22
CA VAL A 389 31.78 -10.67 -21.54
C VAL A 389 31.32 -9.75 -20.41
N GLY A 390 31.08 -8.47 -20.72
CA GLY A 390 30.57 -7.50 -19.77
C GLY A 390 29.20 -7.93 -19.20
N PRO A 391 28.81 -7.42 -18.02
CA PRO A 391 27.57 -7.82 -17.37
C PRO A 391 26.38 -7.42 -18.25
N ALA A 392 25.57 -8.40 -18.65
CA ALA A 392 24.28 -8.13 -19.26
C ALA A 392 23.34 -7.66 -18.13
N VAL A 393 23.18 -6.34 -18.00
CA VAL A 393 22.24 -5.72 -17.05
C VAL A 393 20.82 -6.18 -17.42
N CYS A 394 20.12 -6.82 -16.48
CA CYS A 394 18.77 -7.38 -16.69
C CYS A 394 17.69 -6.30 -16.50
N GLY A 395 16.52 -6.47 -17.12
CA GLY A 395 15.52 -5.42 -17.33
C GLY A 395 15.14 -4.57 -16.11
N VAL A 396 15.10 -5.14 -14.90
CA VAL A 396 14.75 -4.39 -13.67
C VAL A 396 15.87 -3.43 -13.26
N GLU A 397 17.13 -3.85 -13.36
CA GLU A 397 18.30 -3.00 -13.09
C GLU A 397 18.41 -1.89 -14.14
N LEU A 398 18.09 -2.21 -15.40
CA LEU A 398 18.08 -1.24 -16.50
C LEU A 398 17.01 -0.15 -16.30
N ASP A 399 15.80 -0.54 -15.90
CA ASP A 399 14.71 0.41 -15.64
C ASP A 399 15.03 1.33 -14.43
N SER A 400 15.75 0.80 -13.43
CA SER A 400 16.25 1.59 -12.29
C SER A 400 17.24 2.66 -12.74
N LEU A 401 18.22 2.30 -13.58
CA LEU A 401 19.23 3.23 -14.10
C LEU A 401 18.62 4.30 -15.02
N ILE A 402 17.64 3.92 -15.87
CA ILE A 402 16.89 4.87 -16.69
C ILE A 402 16.13 5.85 -15.79
N SER A 403 15.47 5.35 -14.75
CA SER A 403 14.72 6.19 -13.80
C SER A 403 15.64 7.17 -13.07
N GLN A 404 16.83 6.74 -12.65
CA GLN A 404 17.81 7.60 -11.97
C GLN A 404 18.25 8.79 -12.83
N VAL A 405 18.47 8.58 -14.14
CA VAL A 405 18.78 9.68 -15.07
C VAL A 405 17.55 10.55 -15.33
N LYS A 406 16.37 9.93 -15.48
CA LYS A 406 15.10 10.62 -15.78
C LYS A 406 14.60 11.48 -14.62
N ASP A 407 14.86 11.11 -13.38
CA ASP A 407 14.52 11.90 -12.19
C ASP A 407 15.25 13.26 -12.16
N LEU A 408 16.47 13.31 -12.72
CA LEU A 408 17.28 14.53 -12.80
C LEU A 408 17.08 15.29 -14.11
N LEU A 409 16.75 14.59 -15.20
CA LEU A 409 16.54 15.14 -16.53
C LEU A 409 15.20 14.63 -17.10
N PRO A 410 14.05 15.13 -16.62
CA PRO A 410 12.72 14.60 -16.94
C PRO A 410 12.29 14.87 -18.39
N ASP A 411 12.94 15.83 -19.04
CA ASP A 411 12.61 16.25 -20.42
C ASP A 411 13.16 15.29 -21.48
N LEU A 412 13.98 14.29 -21.11
CA LEU A 412 14.58 13.34 -22.05
C LEU A 412 13.74 12.07 -22.20
N GLY A 413 13.63 11.59 -23.44
CA GLY A 413 12.97 10.32 -23.78
C GLY A 413 13.74 9.11 -23.26
N GLU A 414 13.02 8.08 -22.81
CA GLU A 414 13.63 6.87 -22.22
C GLU A 414 14.50 6.09 -23.21
N GLY A 415 14.15 6.10 -24.50
CA GLY A 415 14.94 5.50 -25.57
C GLY A 415 16.27 6.23 -25.79
N PHE A 416 16.28 7.55 -25.64
CA PHE A 416 17.52 8.35 -25.67
C PHE A 416 18.41 8.06 -24.45
N ILE A 417 17.81 8.03 -23.25
CA ILE A 417 18.52 7.70 -22.00
C ILE A 417 19.13 6.30 -22.08
N LEU A 418 18.39 5.32 -22.60
CA LEU A 418 18.88 3.96 -22.80
C LEU A 418 20.09 3.91 -23.75
N ALA A 419 20.03 4.60 -24.89
CA ALA A 419 21.16 4.67 -25.82
C ALA A 419 22.41 5.32 -25.18
N CYS A 420 22.21 6.31 -24.31
CA CYS A 420 23.30 6.90 -23.54
C CYS A 420 23.88 5.92 -22.50
N LEU A 421 23.03 5.22 -21.76
CA LEU A 421 23.46 4.20 -20.79
C LEU A 421 24.23 3.06 -21.48
N GLU A 422 23.77 2.58 -22.64
CA GLU A 422 24.50 1.56 -23.41
C GLU A 422 25.90 2.04 -23.83
N TYR A 423 26.04 3.31 -24.18
CA TYR A 423 27.32 3.88 -24.62
C TYR A 423 28.29 4.16 -23.45
N TYR A 424 27.77 4.61 -22.31
CA TYR A 424 28.55 4.93 -21.11
C TYR A 424 28.57 3.76 -20.10
N HIS A 425 28.52 2.52 -20.58
CA HIS A 425 28.68 1.31 -19.76
C HIS A 425 27.70 1.17 -18.58
N TYR A 426 26.46 1.63 -18.75
CA TYR A 426 25.39 1.62 -17.75
C TYR A 426 25.71 2.46 -16.49
N ASP A 427 26.55 3.49 -16.62
CA ASP A 427 26.88 4.44 -15.56
C ASP A 427 26.00 5.71 -15.68
N PRO A 428 25.01 5.91 -14.79
CA PRO A 428 24.08 7.02 -14.86
C PRO A 428 24.75 8.36 -14.53
N GLU A 429 25.73 8.38 -13.62
CA GLU A 429 26.47 9.60 -13.27
C GLU A 429 27.29 10.11 -14.46
N GLN A 430 27.88 9.21 -15.25
CA GLN A 430 28.56 9.58 -16.49
C GLN A 430 27.59 10.12 -17.53
N VAL A 431 26.41 9.50 -17.69
CA VAL A 431 25.38 9.99 -18.63
C VAL A 431 24.96 11.41 -18.25
N ILE A 432 24.62 11.64 -16.98
CA ILE A 432 24.20 12.95 -16.47
C ILE A 432 25.29 14.01 -16.68
N ASN A 433 26.54 13.72 -16.31
CA ASN A 433 27.64 14.66 -16.47
C ASN A 433 27.90 15.01 -17.94
N ASN A 434 27.89 14.03 -18.85
CA ASN A 434 28.13 14.30 -20.27
C ASN A 434 26.98 15.08 -20.93
N ILE A 435 25.74 14.92 -20.45
CA ILE A 435 24.59 15.72 -20.90
C ILE A 435 24.71 17.15 -20.39
N LEU A 436 25.00 17.35 -19.10
CA LEU A 436 25.11 18.68 -18.49
C LEU A 436 26.31 19.48 -19.01
N GLU A 437 27.43 18.82 -19.34
CA GLU A 437 28.62 19.46 -19.88
C GLU A 437 28.60 19.65 -21.41
N GLU A 438 27.52 19.27 -22.10
CA GLU A 438 27.42 19.25 -23.58
C GLU A 438 28.55 18.44 -24.25
N ARG A 439 29.03 17.39 -23.59
CA ARG A 439 30.13 16.50 -24.03
C ARG A 439 29.65 15.14 -24.52
N LEU A 440 28.42 15.09 -25.00
CA LEU A 440 27.86 13.87 -25.59
C LEU A 440 28.68 13.43 -26.81
N ALA A 441 28.88 12.12 -26.94
CA ALA A 441 29.51 11.54 -28.12
C ALA A 441 28.77 11.98 -29.40
N PRO A 442 29.46 12.21 -30.53
CA PRO A 442 28.83 12.72 -31.76
C PRO A 442 27.68 11.85 -32.26
N THR A 443 27.75 10.54 -32.02
CA THR A 443 26.72 9.55 -32.36
C THR A 443 25.45 9.72 -31.52
N LEU A 444 25.59 10.10 -30.25
CA LEU A 444 24.47 10.33 -29.33
C LEU A 444 23.88 11.74 -29.48
N SER A 445 24.72 12.75 -29.78
CA SER A 445 24.26 14.12 -30.02
C SER A 445 23.40 14.26 -31.28
N GLN A 446 23.45 13.28 -32.20
CA GLN A 446 22.63 13.23 -33.41
C GLN A 446 21.32 12.46 -33.22
N LEU A 447 21.15 11.74 -32.11
CA LEU A 447 19.89 11.07 -31.79
C LEU A 447 18.83 12.09 -31.36
N ASP A 448 17.57 11.73 -31.61
CA ASP A 448 16.43 12.48 -31.09
C ASP A 448 16.40 12.41 -29.56
N ARG A 449 16.31 13.57 -28.90
CA ARG A 449 16.33 13.68 -27.43
C ARG A 449 15.02 13.22 -26.80
N ASP A 450 13.94 13.23 -27.57
CA ASP A 450 12.60 12.79 -27.15
C ASP A 450 12.30 11.35 -27.58
N LEU A 451 13.34 10.57 -27.92
CA LEU A 451 13.18 9.20 -28.40
C LEU A 451 12.56 8.30 -27.32
N ASP A 452 11.38 7.75 -27.62
CA ASP A 452 10.69 6.79 -26.77
C ASP A 452 11.26 5.36 -26.89
N ARG A 453 11.09 4.57 -25.84
CA ARG A 453 11.58 3.18 -25.75
C ARG A 453 10.77 2.24 -26.65
N TRP A 454 11.44 1.44 -27.50
CA TRP A 454 10.79 0.42 -28.33
C TRP A 454 10.53 -0.87 -27.52
N GLU A 455 9.27 -1.14 -27.16
CA GLU A 455 8.86 -2.43 -26.59
C GLU A 455 8.80 -3.52 -27.67
N ARG A 456 9.67 -4.54 -27.58
CA ARG A 456 9.53 -5.76 -28.38
C ARG A 456 8.37 -6.60 -27.84
N GLN A 457 7.29 -6.72 -28.62
CA GLN A 457 6.26 -7.74 -28.43
C GLN A 457 6.88 -9.14 -28.46
N VAL A 458 6.86 -9.85 -27.32
CA VAL A 458 7.30 -11.25 -27.21
C VAL A 458 6.18 -12.16 -27.71
N GLY A 459 6.26 -12.54 -28.98
CA GLY A 459 5.53 -13.67 -29.57
C GLY A 459 6.48 -14.85 -29.79
N GLY A 460 6.16 -16.01 -29.23
CA GLY A 460 6.99 -17.22 -29.28
C GLY A 460 7.15 -17.84 -30.67
N GLY A 461 8.32 -18.42 -30.93
CA GLY A 461 8.60 -19.22 -32.12
C GLY A 461 10.07 -19.63 -32.22
N SER A 462 10.33 -20.93 -32.08
CA SER A 462 11.64 -21.59 -31.98
C SER A 462 12.56 -21.44 -33.20
N ARG A 463 13.88 -21.28 -32.95
CA ARG A 463 15.01 -22.13 -33.43
C ARG A 463 16.35 -21.38 -33.34
N CYS A 464 17.31 -21.92 -32.61
CA CYS A 464 18.73 -21.63 -32.84
C CYS A 464 19.18 -22.28 -34.16
N PRO A 465 20.02 -21.61 -34.95
CA PRO A 465 21.38 -22.12 -35.05
C PRO A 465 22.47 -21.04 -35.14
N GLY A 466 23.60 -21.31 -34.48
CA GLY A 466 24.95 -21.10 -35.01
C GLY A 466 25.42 -19.66 -35.29
N CYS A 467 26.34 -19.20 -34.43
CA CYS A 467 27.20 -18.03 -34.58
C CYS A 467 27.76 -17.84 -36.00
N LEU A 468 27.76 -16.60 -36.50
CA LEU A 468 28.79 -16.02 -37.38
C LEU A 468 28.60 -14.49 -37.52
N GLY A 469 29.56 -13.71 -37.01
CA GLY A 469 30.16 -12.57 -37.70
C GLY A 469 29.36 -11.27 -37.96
N VAL A 470 29.60 -10.29 -37.09
CA VAL A 470 29.85 -8.84 -37.34
C VAL A 470 29.62 -8.29 -38.76
N GLY A 471 28.75 -7.27 -38.89
CA GLY A 471 28.72 -6.31 -40.01
C GLY A 471 27.37 -5.59 -40.19
N PRO A 472 27.31 -4.24 -40.29
CA PRO A 472 26.08 -3.46 -40.13
C PRO A 472 25.29 -3.30 -41.44
N LEU A 473 23.96 -3.26 -41.34
CA LEU A 473 23.01 -3.09 -42.46
C LEU A 473 21.72 -2.45 -41.90
N PRO A 474 20.89 -1.76 -42.71
CA PRO A 474 21.10 -0.39 -43.16
C PRO A 474 19.92 0.54 -42.78
N LEU A 475 20.19 1.85 -42.79
CA LEU A 475 19.20 2.92 -42.70
C LEU A 475 18.28 2.92 -43.93
N PHE A 476 16.98 2.74 -43.73
CA PHE A 476 15.94 3.13 -44.68
C PHE A 476 15.10 4.26 -44.06
N LEU A 477 15.35 5.48 -44.56
CA LEU A 477 14.47 6.65 -44.44
C LEU A 477 13.27 6.50 -45.40
N PRO A 478 12.10 7.04 -45.02
CA PRO A 478 11.26 7.76 -45.98
C PRO A 478 11.22 9.26 -45.67
N SER A 479 11.44 10.06 -46.72
CA SER A 479 11.32 11.52 -46.73
C SER A 479 9.87 12.01 -46.57
N PHE A 480 9.74 13.09 -45.79
CA PHE A 480 8.97 14.33 -46.04
C PHE A 480 7.79 14.31 -47.04
N MET A 481 6.62 14.74 -46.56
CA MET A 481 5.95 15.92 -47.13
C MET A 481 5.17 16.67 -46.04
N ALA A 482 5.60 17.92 -45.82
CA ALA A 482 4.89 18.94 -45.08
C ALA A 482 3.83 19.59 -45.98
N GLN A 483 2.64 19.87 -45.43
CA GLN A 483 1.79 20.96 -45.90
C GLN A 483 1.20 21.68 -44.70
N ASP A 484 1.74 22.87 -44.45
CA ASP A 484 1.11 23.95 -43.73
C ASP A 484 -0.20 24.38 -44.42
N SER A 485 -1.23 24.68 -43.63
CA SER A 485 -2.06 25.87 -43.87
C SER A 485 -2.90 26.20 -42.65
N ALA A 486 -2.52 27.29 -41.98
CA ALA A 486 -3.39 28.06 -41.12
C ALA A 486 -4.16 29.08 -41.98
N SER A 487 -5.48 29.19 -41.78
CA SER A 487 -6.24 30.44 -41.57
C SER A 487 -7.75 30.28 -41.86
N SER A 488 -8.53 30.72 -40.86
CA SER A 488 -9.98 31.00 -40.73
C SER A 488 -10.62 31.86 -41.86
N PRO A 489 -11.93 32.25 -41.86
CA PRO A 489 -13.07 31.94 -40.96
C PRO A 489 -14.42 31.56 -41.69
N PHE A 490 -15.44 31.22 -40.87
CA PHE A 490 -16.93 31.32 -41.04
C PHE A 490 -17.49 32.06 -42.28
N PRO A 491 -18.67 31.66 -42.84
CA PRO A 491 -19.96 31.86 -42.12
C PRO A 491 -21.13 30.86 -42.39
N ALA A 492 -22.13 30.93 -41.49
CA ALA A 492 -23.58 30.73 -41.66
C ALA A 492 -24.07 29.50 -42.47
N ILE A 493 -24.77 28.54 -41.86
CA ILE A 493 -26.18 28.48 -41.45
C ILE A 493 -26.35 27.20 -40.63
#